data_AF-A0A7H4N2M2-F1
#
_entry.id   AF-A0A7H4N2M2-F1
#
_cell.length_a   1.000
_cell.length_b   1.000
_cell.length_c   1.000
_cell.angle_alpha   90.00
_cell.angle_beta   90.00
_cell.angle_gamma   90.00
#
_symmetry.space_group_name_H-M   'P 1'
#
loop_
_entity.id
_entity.type
_entity.pdbx_description
1 polymer ?
#
loop_
_entity_poly.entity_id
_entity_poly.type
_entity_poly.pdbx_seq_one_letter_code
_entity_poly.pdbx_strand_id
1 'polypeptide(L)' 'MPWSALGVHYTLSSDRTRCEVTGNGGPLQAAEALELFLGNAGTAMRPLAAALCLGRNDIVADRRAANERAADWPPG' A
#
# COMPACT_ATOMS: atom_id res chain seq x y z
N MET A 1 7.51 -5.49 -1.32
CA MET A 1 6.97 -4.15 -1.06
C MET A 1 5.50 -4.16 -1.48
N PRO A 2 4.56 -3.82 -0.60
CA PRO A 2 3.12 -4.05 -0.80
C PRO A 2 2.53 -3.35 -2.05
N TRP A 3 3.17 -2.30 -2.57
CA TRP A 3 2.74 -1.60 -3.79
C TRP A 3 2.67 -2.49 -5.04
N SER A 4 3.57 -3.48 -5.17
CA SER A 4 3.54 -4.42 -6.29
C SER A 4 2.30 -5.34 -6.23
N ALA A 5 1.77 -5.59 -5.02
CA ALA A 5 0.53 -6.35 -4.85
C ALA A 5 -0.72 -5.55 -5.28
N LEU A 6 -0.60 -4.22 -5.40
CA LEU A 6 -1.63 -3.33 -5.95
C LEU A 6 -1.47 -3.09 -7.47
N GLY A 7 -0.56 -3.82 -8.13
CA GLY A 7 -0.23 -3.62 -9.54
C GLY A 7 0.56 -2.34 -9.82
N VAL A 8 1.15 -1.70 -8.80
CA VAL A 8 1.98 -0.51 -8.98
C VAL A 8 3.41 -0.91 -9.27
N HIS A 9 3.85 -0.65 -10.49
CA HIS A 9 5.23 -0.81 -10.90
C HIS A 9 5.95 0.53 -10.79
N TYR A 10 7.07 0.54 -10.06
CA TYR A 10 7.91 1.72 -9.93
C TYR A 10 9.39 1.35 -9.86
N THR A 11 10.24 2.28 -10.27
CA THR A 11 11.69 2.23 -10.09
C THR A 11 12.13 3.47 -9.35
N LEU A 12 12.93 3.29 -8.29
CA LEU A 12 13.48 4.37 -7.50
C LEU A 12 14.99 4.44 -7.75
N SER A 13 15.50 5.64 -8.04
CA SER A 13 16.93 5.88 -8.16
C SER A 13 17.67 5.56 -6.86
N SER A 14 18.96 5.25 -6.96
CA SER A 14 19.80 4.89 -5.81
C SER A 14 19.87 6.00 -4.74
N ASP A 15 19.79 7.26 -5.16
CA ASP A 15 19.76 8.45 -4.30
C ASP A 15 18.35 8.80 -3.79
N ARG A 16 17.31 8.05 -4.20
CA ARG A 16 15.89 8.23 -3.85
C ARG A 16 15.29 9.58 -4.24
N THR A 17 15.92 10.33 -5.14
CA THR A 17 15.41 11.64 -5.59
C THR A 17 14.51 11.54 -6.82
N ARG A 18 14.59 10.43 -7.55
CA ARG A 18 13.79 10.16 -8.75
C ARG A 18 13.02 8.86 -8.61
N CYS A 19 11.70 8.96 -8.73
CA CYS A 19 10.81 7.81 -8.80
C CYS A 19 10.12 7.78 -10.16
N GLU A 20 10.31 6.71 -10.91
CA GLU A 20 9.58 6.44 -12.15
C GLU A 20 8.46 5.46 -11.85
N VAL A 21 7.22 5.85 -12.16
CA VAL A 21 6.03 5.04 -11.91
C VAL A 21 5.35 4.72 -13.23
N THR A 22 5.04 3.45 -13.46
CA THR A 22 4.24 3.02 -14.61
C THR A 22 2.76 3.11 -14.24
N GLY A 23 2.00 3.91 -14.99
CA GLY A 23 0.56 4.05 -14.77
C GLY A 23 -0.20 2.76 -15.10
N ASN A 24 -1.11 2.35 -14.22
CA ASN A 24 -1.90 1.11 -14.39
C ASN A 24 -3.07 1.24 -15.38
N GLY A 25 -3.36 2.43 -15.92
CA GLY A 25 -4.46 2.64 -16.88
C GLY A 25 -5.86 2.35 -16.33
N GLY A 26 -6.03 2.31 -15.01
CA GLY A 26 -7.26 1.91 -14.33
C GLY A 26 -7.11 2.02 -12.80
N PRO A 27 -8.11 1.55 -12.03
CA PRO A 27 -8.06 1.58 -10.57
C PRO A 27 -6.91 0.73 -10.02
N LEU A 28 -6.45 1.07 -8.81
CA LEU A 28 -5.54 0.22 -8.05
C LEU A 28 -6.31 -0.99 -7.57
N GLN A 29 -5.78 -2.19 -7.81
CA GLN A 29 -6.47 -3.42 -7.45
C GLN A 29 -5.53 -4.43 -6.81
N ALA A 30 -5.90 -4.87 -5.61
CA ALA A 30 -5.27 -6.00 -4.94
C ALA A 30 -5.93 -7.30 -5.44
N ALA A 31 -5.12 -8.31 -5.75
CA ALA A 31 -5.63 -9.63 -6.10
C ALA A 31 -6.20 -10.38 -4.89
N GLU A 32 -5.70 -10.06 -3.69
CA GLU A 32 -6.04 -10.70 -2.42
C GLU A 32 -6.22 -9.65 -1.32
N ALA A 33 -6.78 -10.05 -0.18
CA ALA A 33 -6.90 -9.18 0.98
C ALA A 33 -5.49 -8.70 1.40
N LEU A 34 -5.30 -7.39 1.47
CA LEU A 34 -4.00 -6.79 1.70
C LEU A 34 -4.02 -5.88 2.92
N GLU A 35 -3.01 -6.02 3.76
CA GLU A 35 -2.78 -5.12 4.88
C GLU A 35 -1.67 -4.11 4.55
N LEU A 36 -2.02 -2.83 4.62
CA LEU A 36 -1.12 -1.72 4.31
C LEU A 36 -0.71 -0.99 5.59
N PHE A 37 0.56 -1.15 5.95
CA PHE A 37 1.20 -0.37 7.02
C PHE A 37 1.76 0.92 6.45
N LEU A 38 1.10 2.04 6.72
CA LEU A 38 1.46 3.35 6.16
C LEU A 38 2.22 4.22 7.17
N GLY A 39 2.50 3.69 8.38
CA GLY A 39 3.28 4.35 9.41
C GLY A 39 2.81 5.79 9.67
N ASN A 40 3.73 6.74 9.87
CA ASN A 40 3.38 8.16 10.05
C ASN A 40 3.16 8.92 8.73
N ALA A 41 2.96 8.25 7.59
CA ALA A 41 2.73 8.88 6.29
C ALA A 41 1.27 9.34 6.13
N GLY A 42 0.80 10.20 7.04
CA GLY A 42 -0.58 10.71 7.06
C GLY A 42 -0.99 11.43 5.77
N THR A 43 -0.02 11.99 5.04
CA THR A 43 -0.22 12.62 3.73
C THR A 43 -0.49 11.62 2.61
N ALA A 44 -0.02 10.37 2.73
CA ALA A 44 -0.26 9.31 1.76
C ALA A 44 -1.62 8.61 1.99
N MET A 45 -2.07 8.50 3.24
CA MET A 45 -3.30 7.80 3.63
C MET A 45 -4.55 8.31 2.90
N ARG A 46 -4.80 9.63 2.94
CA ARG A 46 -6.04 10.22 2.38
C ARG A 46 -6.17 10.03 0.85
N PRO A 47 -5.16 10.38 0.04
CA PRO A 47 -5.24 10.14 -1.41
C PRO A 47 -5.25 8.65 -1.76
N LEU A 48 -4.54 7.80 -1.00
CA LEU A 48 -4.52 6.38 -1.26
C LEU A 48 -5.87 5.71 -0.97
N ALA A 49 -6.51 6.02 0.15
CA ALA A 49 -7.83 5.48 0.47
C ALA A 49 -8.86 5.83 -0.63
N ALA A 50 -8.85 7.08 -1.12
CA ALA A 50 -9.72 7.49 -2.22
C ALA A 50 -9.44 6.70 -3.51
N ALA A 51 -8.17 6.49 -3.86
CA ALA A 51 -7.78 5.71 -5.03
C ALA A 51 -8.17 4.22 -4.92
N LEU A 52 -8.06 3.63 -3.72
CA LEU A 52 -8.42 2.23 -3.46
C LEU A 52 -9.93 1.99 -3.49
N CYS A 53 -10.75 2.97 -3.10
CA CYS A 53 -12.22 2.88 -3.18
C CYS A 53 -12.76 2.84 -4.61
N LEU A 54 -11.95 3.22 -5.62
CA LEU A 54 -12.33 3.12 -7.03
C LEU A 54 -12.29 1.67 -7.55
N GLY A 55 -11.58 0.77 -6.86
CA GLY A 55 -11.50 -0.65 -7.18
C GLY A 55 -12.33 -1.51 -6.21
N ARG A 56 -12.58 -2.77 -6.59
CA ARG A 56 -13.06 -3.78 -5.65
C ARG A 56 -11.86 -4.35 -4.89
N ASN A 57 -11.64 -3.80 -3.70
CA ASN A 57 -10.51 -4.13 -2.85
C ASN A 57 -11.00 -4.52 -1.45
N ASP A 58 -10.33 -5.50 -0.85
CA ASP A 58 -10.43 -5.79 0.58
C ASP A 58 -9.09 -5.40 1.23
N ILE A 59 -9.04 -4.18 1.76
CA ILE A 59 -7.79 -3.59 2.26
C ILE A 59 -7.99 -3.03 3.66
N VAL A 60 -7.14 -3.47 4.58
CA VAL A 60 -7.00 -2.89 5.91
C VAL A 60 -5.80 -1.95 5.90
N ALA A 61 -6.03 -0.67 6.20
CA ALA A 61 -4.96 0.33 6.29
C ALA A 61 -4.72 0.72 7.76
N ASP A 62 -3.53 0.44 8.26
CA ASP A 62 -3.12 0.75 9.64
C ASP A 62 -1.98 1.79 9.66
N ARG A 63 -2.03 2.64 10.69
CA ARG A 63 -1.01 3.65 11.02
C ARG A 63 0.06 3.09 11.97
N ARG A 64 -0.19 1.95 12.63
CA ARG A 64 0.78 1.33 13.56
C ARG A 64 2.07 0.93 12.86
N ALA A 65 3.15 0.82 13.64
CA ALA A 65 4.41 0.32 13.11
C ALA A 65 4.23 -1.16 12.73
N ALA A 66 4.79 -1.58 11.58
CA ALA A 66 4.70 -2.96 11.11
C ALA A 66 5.22 -3.99 12.15
N ASN A 67 6.04 -3.53 13.10
CA ASN A 67 6.62 -4.35 14.18
C ASN A 67 5.71 -4.53 15.41
N GLU A 68 4.55 -3.87 15.48
CA GLU A 68 3.67 -3.88 16.67
C GLU A 68 2.57 -4.95 16.61
N ARG A 69 2.39 -5.68 15.49
CA ARG A 69 1.34 -6.72 15.33
C ARG A 69 1.85 -8.16 15.27
N ALA A 70 3.17 -8.40 15.25
CA ALA A 70 3.69 -9.77 15.29
C ALA A 70 3.33 -10.51 16.60
N ALA A 71 2.97 -9.79 17.67
CA ALA A 71 2.63 -10.36 18.97
C ALA A 71 1.13 -10.57 19.22
N ASP A 72 0.23 -10.01 18.41
CA ASP A 72 -1.19 -9.86 18.77
C ASP A 72 -2.16 -10.38 17.69
N TRP A 73 -1.65 -11.08 16.68
CA TRP A 73 -2.44 -11.69 15.61
C TRP A 73 -2.40 -13.23 15.72
N PRO A 74 -3.55 -13.94 15.68
CA PRO A 74 -3.64 -15.32 16.15
C PRO A 74 -2.98 -16.31 15.17
N PRO A 75 -2.38 -17.41 15.66
CA PRO A 75 -2.18 -18.61 14.85
C PRO A 75 -3.46 -19.45 14.92
N GLY A 76 -4.27 -19.45 13.86
CA GLY A 76 -5.29 -20.49 13.62
C GLY A 76 -6.47 -20.55 14.60
#